data_AF-A0A0G1VMI7-F1
#
_entry.id   AF-A0A0G1VMI7-F1
#
_cell.length_a   1.000
_cell.length_b   1.000
_cell.length_c   1.000
_cell.angle_alpha   90.00
_cell.angle_beta   90.00
_cell.angle_gamma   90.00
#
_symmetry.space_group_name_H-M   'P 1'
#
loop_
_entity.id
_entity.type
_entity.pdbx_description
1 polymer ?
#
loop_
_entity_poly.entity_id
_entity_poly.type
_entity_poly.pdbx_seq_one_letter_code
_entity_poly.pdbx_strand_id
1 'polypeptide(L)'
;MSTFKIKSDYRPAGDQPAAIDALVKGLTQEKRDQTLLGITGSGKTFTMANVIAKWGKPTLVIAHNKTLAAQLAAEYREFFPKSAVHYFVSYYDYYQPEAYMPVSDTYIEKEGF
;
A
#
# COMPACT_ATOMS: atom_id res chain seq x y z
N MET A 1 15.30 1.39 -18.45
CA MET A 1 15.68 1.93 -17.13
C MET A 1 14.41 2.01 -16.30
N SER A 2 14.38 1.50 -15.05
CA SER A 2 13.16 1.57 -14.24
C SER A 2 12.85 3.03 -13.88
N THR A 3 11.57 3.41 -14.00
CA THR A 3 11.08 4.75 -13.64
C THR A 3 11.18 5.01 -12.14
N PHE A 4 11.05 3.96 -11.33
CA PHE A 4 11.10 4.02 -9.87
C PHE A 4 12.52 3.75 -9.37
N LYS A 5 13.12 4.73 -8.69
CA LYS A 5 14.45 4.64 -8.07
C LYS A 5 14.33 4.75 -6.56
N ILE A 6 14.80 3.73 -5.84
CA ILE A 6 14.83 3.73 -4.38
C ILE A 6 15.99 4.60 -3.89
N LYS A 7 15.72 5.44 -2.90
CA LYS A 7 16.74 6.06 -2.04
C LYS A 7 16.72 5.36 -0.69
N SER A 8 17.82 4.69 -0.34
CA SER A 8 18.01 4.08 0.97
C SER A 8 19.50 3.87 1.22
N ASP A 9 19.93 4.04 2.46
CA ASP A 9 21.29 3.71 2.90
C ASP A 9 21.46 2.20 3.14
N TYR A 10 20.35 1.46 3.19
CA TYR A 10 20.31 0.03 3.44
C TYR A 10 20.14 -0.76 2.14
N ARG A 11 20.68 -1.97 2.10
CA ARG A 11 20.45 -2.95 1.03
C ARG A 11 19.55 -4.06 1.56
N PRO A 12 18.76 -4.73 0.69
CA PRO A 12 17.99 -5.90 1.10
C PRO A 12 18.88 -6.93 1.78
N ALA A 13 18.45 -7.43 2.94
CA ALA A 13 19.23 -8.34 3.78
C ALA A 13 18.34 -9.48 4.33
N GLY A 14 18.96 -10.52 4.87
CA GLY A 14 18.26 -11.71 5.34
C GLY A 14 17.49 -12.39 4.18
N ASP A 15 16.21 -12.67 4.40
CA ASP A 15 15.35 -13.33 3.41
C ASP A 15 14.80 -12.38 2.33
N GLN A 16 15.00 -11.06 2.48
CA GLN A 16 14.45 -10.06 1.56
C GLN A 16 14.91 -10.25 0.11
N PRO A 17 16.20 -10.48 -0.20
CA PRO A 17 16.66 -10.66 -1.59
C PRO A 17 15.93 -11.81 -2.30
N ALA A 18 15.82 -12.96 -1.63
CA ALA A 18 15.14 -14.14 -2.17
C ALA A 18 13.64 -13.89 -2.38
N ALA A 19 12.98 -13.23 -1.43
CA ALA A 19 11.57 -12.87 -1.55
C ALA A 19 11.31 -11.88 -2.70
N ILE A 20 12.17 -10.86 -2.86
CA ILE A 20 12.08 -9.89 -3.96
C ILE A 20 12.19 -10.61 -5.30
N ASP A 21 13.20 -11.48 -5.46
CA ASP A 21 13.44 -12.16 -6.73
C ASP A 21 12.33 -13.16 -7.06
N ALA A 22 11.79 -13.86 -6.06
CA ALA A 22 10.65 -14.76 -6.24
C ALA A 22 9.39 -14.02 -6.70
N LEU A 23 9.06 -12.89 -6.06
CA LEU A 23 7.90 -12.07 -6.42
C LEU A 23 8.04 -11.45 -7.82
N VAL A 24 9.22 -10.91 -8.15
CA VAL A 24 9.49 -10.34 -9.48
C VAL A 24 9.42 -11.43 -10.55
N LYS A 25 9.96 -12.63 -10.27
CA LYS A 25 9.82 -13.78 -11.18
C LYS A 25 8.37 -14.19 -11.38
N GLY A 26 7.55 -14.17 -10.33
CA GLY A 26 6.12 -14.44 -10.48
C GLY A 26 5.41 -13.41 -11.35
N LEU A 27 5.79 -12.13 -11.24
CA LEU A 27 5.25 -11.05 -12.09
C LEU A 27 5.65 -11.23 -13.57
N THR A 28 6.90 -11.61 -13.85
CA THR A 28 7.35 -11.86 -15.23
C THR A 28 6.74 -13.14 -15.82
N GLN A 29 6.31 -14.08 -14.98
CA GLN A 29 5.53 -15.27 -15.36
C GLN A 29 4.03 -15.01 -15.44
N GLU A 30 3.58 -13.75 -15.35
CA GLU A 30 2.17 -13.35 -15.41
C GLU A 30 1.28 -14.01 -14.34
N LYS A 31 1.86 -14.39 -13.19
CA LYS A 31 1.08 -14.86 -12.05
C LYS A 31 0.24 -13.70 -11.51
N ARG A 32 -1.08 -13.85 -11.59
CA ARG A 32 -2.04 -12.85 -11.12
C ARG A 32 -1.96 -12.65 -9.60
N ASP A 33 -1.94 -13.76 -8.87
CA ASP A 33 -1.98 -13.76 -7.40
C ASP A 33 -0.67 -14.30 -6.81
N GLN A 34 -0.13 -13.57 -5.85
CA GLN A 34 1.09 -13.92 -5.13
C GLN A 34 0.99 -13.45 -3.68
N THR A 35 1.56 -14.24 -2.75
CA THR A 35 1.52 -13.93 -1.32
C THR A 35 2.94 -13.81 -0.78
N LEU A 36 3.27 -12.66 -0.18
CA LEU A 36 4.49 -12.49 0.61
C LEU A 36 4.20 -12.89 2.07
N LEU A 37 4.58 -14.10 2.46
CA LEU A 37 4.51 -14.54 3.85
C LEU A 37 5.72 -14.01 4.61
N GLY A 38 5.54 -12.94 5.38
CA GLY A 38 6.61 -12.32 6.16
C GLY A 38 6.22 -12.04 7.60
N ILE A 39 7.09 -12.40 8.54
CA ILE A 39 6.91 -12.08 9.97
C ILE A 39 6.90 -10.57 10.23
N THR A 40 6.38 -10.15 11.38
CA THR A 40 6.44 -8.75 11.81
C THR A 40 7.90 -8.32 12.00
N GLY A 41 8.24 -7.10 11.59
CA GLY A 41 9.62 -6.57 11.70
C GLY A 41 10.57 -7.00 10.58
N SER A 42 10.18 -7.87 9.65
CA SER A 42 11.06 -8.32 8.54
C SER A 42 11.29 -7.29 7.42
N GLY A 43 10.76 -6.07 7.56
CA GLY A 43 10.90 -5.03 6.53
C GLY A 43 10.05 -5.24 5.28
N LYS A 44 8.81 -5.73 5.44
CA LYS A 44 7.87 -6.00 4.32
C LYS A 44 7.70 -4.79 3.37
N THR A 45 7.61 -3.56 3.89
CA THR A 45 7.49 -2.38 3.04
C THR A 45 8.71 -2.19 2.15
N PHE A 46 9.91 -2.39 2.69
CA PHE A 46 11.16 -2.27 1.92
C PHE A 46 11.28 -3.38 0.87
N THR A 47 10.88 -4.62 1.20
CA THR A 47 10.74 -5.72 0.23
C THR A 47 9.83 -5.31 -0.93
N MET A 48 8.62 -4.80 -0.64
CA MET A 48 7.67 -4.39 -1.67
C MET A 48 8.15 -3.17 -2.46
N ALA A 49 8.85 -2.21 -1.85
CA ALA A 49 9.48 -1.11 -2.55
C ALA A 49 10.49 -1.63 -3.60
N ASN A 50 11.33 -2.61 -3.24
CA ASN A 50 12.27 -3.23 -4.17
C ASN A 50 11.56 -3.97 -5.32
N VAL A 51 10.45 -4.66 -5.03
CA VAL A 51 9.60 -5.28 -6.07
C VAL A 51 9.04 -4.23 -7.02
N ILE A 52 8.48 -3.13 -6.52
CA ILE A 52 7.96 -2.02 -7.33
C ILE A 52 9.07 -1.42 -8.21
N ALA A 53 10.25 -1.19 -7.63
CA ALA A 53 11.39 -0.61 -8.35
C ALA A 53 11.89 -1.51 -9.48
N LYS A 54 11.97 -2.83 -9.24
CA LYS A 54 12.37 -3.82 -10.25
C LYS A 54 11.29 -4.03 -11.32
N TRP A 55 10.02 -4.05 -10.92
CA TRP A 55 8.90 -4.28 -11.83
C TRP A 55 8.62 -3.08 -12.74
N GLY A 56 8.78 -1.86 -12.22
CA GLY A 56 8.72 -0.65 -13.03
C GLY A 56 7.31 -0.21 -13.44
N LYS A 57 6.25 -0.71 -12.82
CA LYS A 57 4.86 -0.33 -13.14
C LYS A 57 4.20 0.50 -12.03
N PRO A 58 3.29 1.44 -12.38
CA PRO A 58 2.44 2.10 -11.40
C PRO A 58 1.71 1.07 -10.52
N THR A 59 1.73 1.29 -9.19
CA THR A 59 1.28 0.31 -8.21
C THR A 59 0.30 0.95 -7.24
N LEU A 60 -0.81 0.25 -6.96
CA LEU A 60 -1.76 0.62 -5.91
C LEU A 60 -1.48 -0.25 -4.68
N VAL A 61 -1.26 0.39 -3.53
CA VAL A 61 -1.12 -0.29 -2.23
C VAL A 61 -2.38 0.00 -1.42
N ILE A 62 -3.09 -1.05 -1.02
CA ILE A 62 -4.33 -0.94 -0.26
C ILE A 62 -4.06 -1.33 1.20
N ALA A 63 -4.48 -0.47 2.12
CA ALA A 63 -4.41 -0.72 3.56
C ALA A 63 -5.83 -0.67 4.14
N HIS A 64 -6.07 -1.48 5.18
CA HIS A 64 -7.40 -1.65 5.77
C HIS A 64 -7.81 -0.50 6.71
N ASN A 65 -6.91 0.43 7.04
CA ASN A 65 -7.21 1.56 7.92
C ASN A 65 -6.37 2.81 7.55
N LYS A 66 -6.85 4.00 7.96
CA LYS A 66 -6.22 5.29 7.66
C LYS A 66 -4.80 5.41 8.26
N THR A 67 -4.57 4.91 9.47
CA THR A 67 -3.28 5.01 10.17
C THR A 67 -2.17 4.26 9.42
N LEU A 68 -2.42 3.01 9.04
CA LEU A 68 -1.47 2.19 8.28
C LEU A 68 -1.28 2.75 6.87
N ALA A 69 -2.34 3.25 6.23
CA ALA A 69 -2.24 3.89 4.93
C ALA A 69 -1.32 5.12 4.98
N ALA A 70 -1.45 5.96 6.00
CA ALA A 70 -0.60 7.13 6.21
C ALA A 70 0.87 6.74 6.46
N GLN A 71 1.10 5.73 7.31
CA GLN A 71 2.45 5.20 7.56
C GLN A 71 3.11 4.70 6.27
N LEU A 72 2.42 3.86 5.50
CA LEU A 72 2.94 3.34 4.24
C LEU A 72 3.22 4.46 3.23
N ALA A 73 2.35 5.45 3.13
CA ALA A 73 2.57 6.60 2.25
C ALA A 73 3.81 7.40 2.64
N ALA A 74 4.08 7.59 3.94
CA ALA A 74 5.30 8.23 4.43
C ALA A 74 6.54 7.39 4.08
N GLU A 75 6.54 6.09 4.39
CA GLU A 75 7.65 5.18 4.06
C GLU A 75 7.94 5.16 2.55
N TYR A 76 6.91 5.10 1.70
CA TYR A 76 7.10 5.12 0.24
C TYR A 76 7.59 6.48 -0.27
N ARG A 77 7.22 7.62 0.34
CA ARG A 77 7.79 8.93 -0.02
C ARG A 77 9.28 9.00 0.29
N GLU A 78 9.70 8.42 1.41
CA GLU A 78 11.12 8.31 1.78
C GLU A 78 11.88 7.40 0.82
N PHE A 79 11.32 6.24 0.48
CA PHE A 79 11.95 5.32 -0.47
C PHE A 79 11.97 5.88 -1.90
N PHE A 80 10.96 6.62 -2.33
CA PHE A 80 10.82 7.11 -3.70
C PHE A 80 10.73 8.64 -3.80
N PRO A 81 11.74 9.39 -3.34
CA PRO A 81 11.66 10.86 -3.24
C PRO A 81 11.61 11.56 -4.60
N LYS A 82 11.90 10.84 -5.68
CA LYS A 82 11.87 11.32 -7.07
C LYS A 82 10.69 10.77 -7.88
N SER A 83 9.75 10.06 -7.23
CA SER A 83 8.56 9.50 -7.88
C SER A 83 7.29 10.11 -7.28
N ALA A 84 6.17 10.04 -8.00
CA ALA A 84 4.88 10.49 -7.51
C ALA A 84 4.28 9.46 -6.53
N VAL A 85 4.31 9.76 -5.24
CA VAL A 85 3.70 8.95 -4.18
C VAL A 85 2.47 9.67 -3.62
N HIS A 86 1.29 9.18 -4.01
CA HIS A 86 0.00 9.75 -3.64
C HIS A 86 -0.62 9.04 -2.44
N TYR A 87 -1.48 9.77 -1.72
CA TYR A 87 -2.25 9.26 -0.60
C TYR A 87 -3.73 9.50 -0.88
N PHE A 88 -4.53 8.44 -0.91
CA PHE A 88 -5.94 8.49 -1.28
C PHE A 88 -6.78 7.77 -0.22
N VAL A 89 -7.53 8.55 0.56
CA VAL A 89 -8.45 8.08 1.60
C VAL A 89 -9.71 8.93 1.58
N SER A 90 -10.76 8.47 2.27
CA SER A 90 -11.92 9.33 2.52
C SER A 90 -11.47 10.63 3.17
N TYR A 91 -11.88 11.75 2.57
CA TYR A 91 -11.65 13.09 3.09
C TYR A 91 -12.60 13.44 4.23
N TYR A 92 -13.65 12.65 4.45
CA TYR A 92 -14.57 12.84 5.57
C TYR A 92 -13.92 12.37 6.88
N ASP A 93 -13.92 13.25 7.87
CA ASP A 93 -13.60 12.92 9.26
C ASP A 93 -14.76 12.19 9.92
N TYR A 94 -15.98 12.64 9.62
CA TYR A 94 -17.23 12.02 10.02
C TYR A 94 -18.17 11.92 8.82
N TYR A 95 -18.78 10.75 8.62
CA TYR A 95 -19.75 10.53 7.56
C TYR A 95 -20.89 9.66 8.08
N GLN A 96 -22.08 10.23 8.15
CA GLN A 96 -23.31 9.53 8.40
C GLN A 96 -24.02 9.30 7.05
N PRO A 97 -24.14 8.05 6.59
CA PRO A 97 -24.94 7.76 5.41
C PRO A 97 -26.42 8.01 5.70
N GLU A 98 -27.17 8.33 4.65
CA GLU A 98 -28.62 8.29 4.69
C GLU A 98 -29.09 6.86 5.03
N ALA A 99 -30.00 6.73 5.99
CA ALA A 99 -30.52 5.45 6.41
C ALA A 99 -31.97 5.55 6.91
N TYR A 100 -32.67 4.43 6.93
CA TYR A 100 -33.98 4.32 7.55
C TYR A 100 -33.97 3.13 8.51
N MET A 101 -34.45 3.34 9.74
CA MET A 101 -34.48 2.36 10.81
C MET A 101 -35.94 1.93 11.10
N PRO A 102 -36.39 0.76 10.60
CA PRO A 102 -37.79 0.37 10.66
C PRO A 102 -38.32 0.14 12.07
N VAL A 103 -37.47 -0.32 13.00
CA VAL A 103 -37.87 -0.66 14.38
C VAL A 103 -38.39 0.57 15.14
N SER A 104 -37.89 1.75 14.81
CA SER A 104 -38.26 3.01 15.43
C SER A 104 -38.93 3.98 14.46
N ASP A 105 -39.27 3.52 13.25
CA ASP A 105 -39.82 4.36 12.17
C ASP A 105 -39.03 5.68 12.00
N THR A 106 -37.70 5.58 11.98
CA THR A 106 -36.81 6.75 11.98
C THR A 106 -36.02 6.84 10.69
N TYR A 107 -36.17 7.96 10.00
CA TYR A 107 -35.28 8.35 8.89
C TYR A 107 -34.08 9.14 9.43
N ILE A 108 -32.90 8.77 8.97
CA ILE A 108 -31.60 9.36 9.34
C ILE A 108 -31.07 10.05 8.09
N GLU A 109 -31.03 11.38 8.12
CA GLU A 109 -30.48 12.17 7.02
C GLU A 109 -28.97 11.98 6.87
N LYS A 110 -28.51 12.14 5.63
CA LYS A 110 -27.08 12.18 5.31
C LYS A 110 -26.46 13.42 5.95
N GLU A 111 -25.41 13.22 6.73
CA GLU A 111 -24.60 14.28 7.32
C GLU A 111 -23.11 14.00 7.08
N GLY A 112 -22.37 15.01 6.66
CA GLY A 112 -20.92 14.92 6.47
C GLY A 112 -20.34 16.32 6.34
N PHE A 113 -19.37 16.63 7.21
CA PHE A 113 -18.56 17.85 7.14
C PHE A 113 -17.29 17.59 6.31
#